data_AF-A0A959EIV6-F1
#
_entry.id   AF-A0A959EIV6-F1
#
_cell.length_a   1.000
_cell.length_b   1.000
_cell.length_c   1.000
_cell.angle_alpha   90.00
_cell.angle_beta   90.00
_cell.angle_gamma   90.00
#
_symmetry.space_group_name_H-M   'P 1'
#
loop_
_entity.id
_entity.type
_entity.pdbx_description
1 polymer ?
#
loop_
_entity_poly.entity_id
_entity_poly.type
_entity_poly.pdbx_seq_one_letter_code
_entity_poly.pdbx_strand_id
1 'polypeptide(L)'
;SEGQQQLLQRAEAAFNSGDFARATMLFDSILIERPDALEVRFFQGICQLELGDPAGARTFLTPLAEGPSVLASDAQWFVALSYLREGDRENCRSGLKKIPADSPRFAKASALLSKLSN
;
A
#
# COMPACT_ATOMS: atom_id res chain seq x y z
N SER A 1 12.78 2.01 -21.11
CA SER A 1 14.12 1.56 -21.57
C SER A 1 14.54 0.33 -20.78
N GLU A 2 15.51 -0.44 -21.28
CA GLU A 2 16.07 -1.60 -20.56
C GLU A 2 16.58 -1.22 -19.16
N GLY A 3 17.11 -0.01 -19.00
CA GLY A 3 17.53 0.52 -17.69
C GLY A 3 16.39 0.66 -16.69
N GLN A 4 15.18 1.08 -17.11
CA GLN A 4 14.03 1.16 -16.20
C GLN A 4 13.50 -0.22 -15.79
N GLN A 5 13.58 -1.22 -16.67
CA GLN A 5 13.19 -2.59 -16.34
C GLN A 5 14.14 -3.20 -15.30
N GLN A 6 15.45 -3.01 -15.46
CA GLN A 6 16.43 -3.44 -14.46
C GLN A 6 16.25 -2.70 -13.13
N LEU A 7 15.91 -1.41 -13.16
CA LEU A 7 15.64 -0.63 -11.96
C LEU A 7 14.43 -1.17 -11.20
N LEU A 8 13.33 -1.49 -11.90
CA LEU A 8 12.15 -2.10 -11.32
C LEU A 8 12.44 -3.47 -10.70
N GLN A 9 13.14 -4.36 -11.41
CA GLN A 9 13.53 -5.67 -10.88
C GLN A 9 14.36 -5.56 -9.59
N ARG A 10 15.27 -4.59 -9.53
CA ARG A 10 16.07 -4.33 -8.32
C ARG A 10 15.22 -3.80 -7.17
N ALA A 11 14.23 -2.95 -7.47
CA ALA A 11 13.31 -2.41 -6.47
C ALA A 11 12.41 -3.51 -5.88
N GLU A 12 11.84 -4.36 -6.74
CA GLU A 12 11.05 -5.52 -6.35
C GLU A 12 11.89 -6.55 -5.56
N ALA A 13 13.13 -6.80 -5.97
CA ALA A 13 14.03 -7.67 -5.21
C ALA A 13 14.33 -7.11 -3.81
N ALA A 14 14.58 -5.80 -3.69
CA ALA A 14 14.77 -5.15 -2.40
C ALA A 14 13.51 -5.26 -1.54
N PHE A 15 12.33 -4.97 -2.11
CA PHE A 15 11.03 -5.11 -1.44
C PHE A 15 10.80 -6.53 -0.92
N ASN A 16 10.99 -7.54 -1.78
CA ASN A 16 10.79 -8.95 -1.43
C ASN A 16 11.79 -9.46 -0.38
N SER A 17 12.97 -8.84 -0.29
CA SER A 17 13.96 -9.13 0.75
C SER A 17 13.73 -8.39 2.07
N GLY A 18 12.74 -7.50 2.14
CA GLY A 18 12.46 -6.65 3.29
C GLY A 18 13.37 -5.43 3.44
N ASP A 19 14.23 -5.16 2.45
CA ASP A 19 15.05 -3.94 2.39
C ASP A 19 14.20 -2.77 1.86
N PHE A 20 13.21 -2.36 2.67
CA PHE A 20 12.24 -1.35 2.29
C PHE A 20 12.86 0.03 2.09
N ALA A 21 13.94 0.36 2.82
CA ALA A 21 14.67 1.60 2.62
C ALA A 21 15.28 1.68 1.21
N ARG A 22 15.95 0.61 0.78
CA ARG A 22 16.49 0.53 -0.59
C ARG A 22 15.39 0.46 -1.63
N ALA A 23 14.33 -0.31 -1.38
CA ALA A 23 13.19 -0.40 -2.28
C ALA A 23 12.58 0.99 -2.53
N THR A 24 12.38 1.78 -1.46
CA THR A 24 11.90 3.16 -1.52
C THR A 24 12.74 4.04 -2.42
N MET A 25 14.07 4.04 -2.25
CA MET A 25 14.95 4.85 -3.10
C MET A 25 14.85 4.49 -4.60
N LEU A 26 14.71 3.19 -4.89
CA LEU A 26 14.61 2.70 -6.27
C LEU A 26 13.22 3.00 -6.86
N PHE A 27 12.15 2.84 -6.09
CA PHE A 27 10.79 3.20 -6.52
C PHE A 27 10.65 4.71 -6.76
N ASP A 28 11.22 5.57 -5.91
CA ASP A 28 11.21 7.02 -6.12
C ASP A 28 11.87 7.39 -7.45
N SER A 29 13.00 6.75 -7.77
CA SER A 29 13.70 6.93 -9.04
C SER A 29 12.83 6.54 -10.24
N ILE A 30 11.98 5.50 -10.10
CA ILE A 30 11.05 5.07 -11.15
C ILE A 30 9.89 6.07 -11.28
N LEU A 31 9.37 6.58 -10.16
CA LEU A 31 8.21 7.48 -10.12
C LEU A 31 8.52 8.88 -10.64
N ILE A 32 9.79 9.32 -10.62
CA ILE A 32 10.22 10.57 -11.29
C ILE A 32 9.90 10.51 -12.79
N GLU A 33 10.17 9.36 -13.43
CA GLU A 33 9.99 9.19 -14.87
C GLU A 33 8.58 8.68 -15.24
N ARG A 34 7.97 7.88 -14.35
CA ARG A 34 6.66 7.26 -14.54
C ARG A 34 5.77 7.53 -13.34
N PRO A 35 5.34 8.78 -13.15
CA PRO A 35 4.55 9.16 -11.98
C PRO A 35 3.20 8.44 -11.94
N ASP A 36 2.70 7.90 -13.03
CA ASP A 36 1.43 7.18 -13.14
C ASP A 36 1.56 5.66 -12.97
N ALA A 37 2.76 5.13 -12.69
CA ALA A 37 2.98 3.71 -12.44
C ALA A 37 2.31 3.24 -11.14
N LEU A 38 1.03 2.86 -11.23
CA LEU A 38 0.19 2.52 -10.07
C LEU A 38 0.77 1.42 -9.20
N GLU A 39 1.31 0.36 -9.80
CA GLU A 39 1.94 -0.75 -9.07
C GLU A 39 3.18 -0.28 -8.27
N VAL A 40 3.98 0.61 -8.85
CA VAL A 40 5.14 1.20 -8.18
C VAL A 40 4.70 2.08 -7.01
N ARG A 41 3.65 2.90 -7.18
CA ARG A 41 3.06 3.68 -6.08
C ARG A 41 2.53 2.79 -4.97
N PHE A 42 1.91 1.67 -5.34
CA PHE A 42 1.39 0.71 -4.37
C PHE A 42 2.51 0.11 -3.51
N PHE A 43 3.58 -0.39 -4.14
CA PHE A 43 4.73 -0.91 -3.40
C PHE A 43 5.44 0.17 -2.58
N GLN A 44 5.53 1.38 -3.11
CA GLN A 44 6.09 2.52 -2.38
C GLN A 44 5.29 2.80 -1.10
N GLY A 45 3.97 2.81 -1.17
CA GLY A 45 3.11 2.96 0.01
C GLY A 45 3.29 1.86 1.05
N ILE A 46 3.47 0.61 0.62
CA ILE A 46 3.79 -0.49 1.55
C ILE A 46 5.15 -0.29 2.20
N CYS A 47 6.18 0.12 1.44
CA CYS A 47 7.50 0.42 2.00
C CYS A 47 7.42 1.47 3.10
N GLN A 48 6.69 2.57 2.87
CA GLN A 48 6.51 3.62 3.88
C GLN A 48 5.87 3.06 5.15
N LEU A 49 4.86 2.19 5.02
CA LEU A 49 4.21 1.58 6.18
C LEU A 49 5.16 0.68 6.98
N GLU A 50 5.99 -0.12 6.30
CA GLU A 50 6.98 -1.00 6.92
C GLU A 50 8.14 -0.22 7.55
N LEU A 51 8.47 0.96 7.00
CA LEU A 51 9.45 1.89 7.56
C LEU A 51 8.90 2.71 8.73
N GLY A 52 7.64 2.51 9.12
CA GLY A 52 7.02 3.22 10.25
C GLY A 52 6.51 4.61 9.91
N ASP A 53 6.28 4.91 8.62
CA ASP A 53 5.60 6.12 8.14
C ASP A 53 4.20 5.81 7.59
N PRO A 54 3.21 5.57 8.48
CA PRO A 54 1.83 5.32 8.06
C PRO A 54 1.19 6.52 7.34
N ALA A 55 1.59 7.75 7.67
CA ALA A 55 1.09 8.94 7.00
C ALA A 55 1.61 9.03 5.56
N GLY A 56 2.92 8.83 5.36
CA GLY A 56 3.53 8.71 4.05
C GLY A 56 2.92 7.59 3.21
N ALA A 57 2.66 6.42 3.82
CA ALA A 57 1.99 5.30 3.15
C ALA A 57 0.64 5.72 2.54
N ARG A 58 -0.17 6.48 3.28
CA ARG A 58 -1.47 6.97 2.77
C ARG A 58 -1.34 7.93 1.60
N THR A 59 -0.27 8.72 1.51
CA THR A 59 -0.08 9.63 0.37
C THR A 59 0.02 8.87 -0.96
N PHE A 60 0.59 7.66 -0.94
CA PHE A 60 0.69 6.81 -2.12
C PHE A 60 -0.54 5.93 -2.32
N LEU A 61 -1.15 5.40 -1.25
CA LEU A 61 -2.18 4.37 -1.35
C LEU A 61 -3.61 4.92 -1.48
N THR A 62 -3.93 6.05 -0.85
CA THR A 62 -5.30 6.61 -0.88
C THR A 62 -5.78 6.91 -2.30
N PRO A 63 -4.97 7.52 -3.20
CA PRO A 63 -5.41 7.74 -4.59
C PRO A 63 -5.73 6.45 -5.34
N LEU A 64 -5.04 5.34 -5.02
CA LEU A 64 -5.32 4.03 -5.62
C LEU A 64 -6.58 3.41 -5.06
N ALA A 65 -6.83 3.60 -3.76
CA ALA A 65 -8.00 3.07 -3.07
C ALA A 65 -9.31 3.77 -3.51
N GLU A 66 -9.23 5.06 -3.81
CA GLU A 66 -10.38 5.88 -4.21
C GLU A 66 -10.58 5.95 -5.73
N GLY A 67 -9.53 5.64 -6.51
CA GLY A 67 -9.56 5.68 -7.98
C GLY A 67 -9.96 4.35 -8.64
N PRO A 68 -10.19 4.36 -9.97
CA PRO A 68 -10.46 3.16 -10.75
C PRO A 68 -9.17 2.34 -10.94
N SER A 69 -8.83 1.53 -9.95
CA SER A 69 -7.64 0.68 -9.96
C SER A 69 -8.00 -0.77 -9.65
N VAL A 70 -7.36 -1.71 -10.36
CA VAL A 70 -7.41 -3.14 -10.00
C VAL A 70 -6.81 -3.40 -8.61
N LEU A 71 -5.97 -2.49 -8.12
CA LEU A 71 -5.36 -2.52 -6.79
C LEU A 71 -6.22 -1.82 -5.73
N ALA A 72 -7.39 -1.27 -6.07
CA ALA A 72 -8.15 -0.40 -5.15
C ALA A 72 -8.47 -1.09 -3.82
N SER A 73 -8.88 -2.36 -3.86
CA SER A 73 -9.14 -3.14 -2.65
C SER A 73 -7.89 -3.41 -1.81
N ASP A 74 -6.77 -3.74 -2.46
CA ASP A 74 -5.50 -3.95 -1.78
C ASP A 74 -4.98 -2.66 -1.15
N ALA A 75 -5.07 -1.54 -1.89
CA ALA A 75 -4.70 -0.22 -1.40
C ALA A 75 -5.58 0.20 -0.21
N GLN A 76 -6.90 0.01 -0.31
CA GLN A 76 -7.84 0.30 0.77
C GLN A 76 -7.53 -0.52 2.04
N TRP A 77 -7.11 -1.78 1.88
CA TRP A 77 -6.63 -2.61 2.99
C TRP A 77 -5.41 -1.99 3.66
N PHE A 78 -4.38 -1.61 2.91
CA PHE A 78 -3.17 -1.01 3.49
C PHE A 78 -3.40 0.40 4.06
N VAL A 79 -4.29 1.20 3.47
CA VAL A 79 -4.75 2.47 4.06
C VAL A 79 -5.39 2.21 5.42
N ALA A 80 -6.28 1.23 5.54
CA ALA A 80 -6.89 0.88 6.82
C ALA A 80 -5.86 0.39 7.85
N LEU A 81 -4.85 -0.39 7.43
CA LEU A 81 -3.76 -0.83 8.30
C LEU A 81 -2.85 0.33 8.74
N SER A 82 -2.66 1.36 7.92
CA SER A 82 -1.90 2.56 8.30
C SER A 82 -2.54 3.29 9.48
N TYR A 83 -3.87 3.44 9.49
CA TYR A 83 -4.60 4.01 10.62
C TYR A 83 -4.48 3.12 11.87
N LEU A 84 -4.53 1.79 11.69
CA LEU A 84 -4.34 0.87 12.81
C LEU A 84 -2.94 1.00 13.44
N ARG A 85 -1.89 1.20 12.64
CA ARG A 85 -0.51 1.41 13.12
C ARG A 85 -0.40 2.68 13.97
N GLU A 86 -1.16 3.71 13.66
CA GLU A 86 -1.24 4.95 14.46
C GLU A 86 -2.19 4.84 15.66
N GLY A 87 -2.85 3.68 15.85
CA GLY A 87 -3.83 3.49 16.92
C GLY A 87 -5.22 4.06 16.60
N ASP A 88 -5.42 4.64 15.42
CA ASP A 88 -6.69 5.17 14.93
C ASP A 88 -7.60 4.02 14.47
N ARG A 89 -8.25 3.40 15.47
CA ARG A 89 -9.20 2.30 15.25
C ARG A 89 -10.45 2.76 14.50
N GLU A 90 -10.84 4.02 14.62
CA GLU A 90 -12.06 4.52 13.98
C GLU A 90 -11.91 4.56 12.47
N ASN A 91 -10.86 5.22 11.99
CA ASN A 91 -10.55 5.29 10.56
C ASN A 91 -10.14 3.94 9.99
N CYS A 92 -9.45 3.10 10.77
CA CYS A 92 -9.21 1.71 10.39
C CYS A 92 -10.51 0.97 10.10
N ARG A 93 -11.48 0.96 11.03
CA ARG A 93 -12.78 0.29 10.84
C ARG A 93 -13.55 0.86 9.65
N SER A 94 -13.58 2.19 9.52
CA SER A 94 -14.22 2.86 8.37
C SER A 94 -13.61 2.39 7.06
N GLY A 95 -12.29 2.33 6.99
CA GLY A 95 -11.57 1.88 5.81
C GLY A 95 -11.80 0.40 5.48
N LEU A 96 -11.83 -0.49 6.47
CA LEU A 96 -12.09 -1.92 6.24
C LEU A 96 -13.51 -2.17 5.71
N LYS A 97 -14.51 -1.39 6.15
CA LYS A 97 -15.90 -1.50 5.66
C LYS A 97 -16.06 -1.11 4.20
N LYS A 98 -15.12 -0.36 3.63
CA LYS A 98 -15.13 0.02 2.20
C LYS A 98 -14.65 -1.10 1.28
N ILE A 99 -14.10 -2.19 1.81
CA ILE A 99 -13.60 -3.31 1.00
C ILE A 99 -14.80 -4.14 0.52
N PRO A 100 -15.00 -4.29 -0.81
CA PRO A 100 -16.13 -5.04 -1.38
C PRO A 100 -16.11 -6.53 -1.02
N ALA A 101 -17.28 -7.17 -1.02
CA ALA A 101 -17.44 -8.58 -0.65
C ALA A 101 -16.80 -9.57 -1.63
N ASP A 102 -16.67 -9.19 -2.90
CA ASP A 102 -16.02 -9.94 -3.98
C ASP A 102 -14.49 -9.74 -4.01
N SER A 103 -13.96 -8.85 -3.15
CA SER A 103 -12.53 -8.63 -3.03
C SER A 103 -11.81 -9.80 -2.37
N PRO A 104 -10.60 -10.17 -2.85
CA PRO A 104 -9.71 -11.10 -2.13
C PRO A 104 -9.36 -10.66 -0.70
N ARG A 105 -9.49 -9.36 -0.39
CA ARG A 105 -9.23 -8.79 0.94
C ARG A 105 -10.41 -8.88 1.89
N PHE A 106 -11.61 -9.18 1.41
CA PHE A 106 -12.83 -9.13 2.22
C PHE A 106 -12.74 -10.00 3.49
N ALA A 107 -12.34 -11.26 3.35
CA ALA A 107 -12.22 -12.18 4.48
C ALA A 107 -11.24 -11.66 5.56
N LYS A 108 -10.12 -11.07 5.15
CA LYS A 108 -9.15 -10.46 6.06
C LYS A 108 -9.72 -9.20 6.73
N ALA A 109 -10.45 -8.39 5.97
CA ALA A 109 -11.13 -7.18 6.47
C ALA A 109 -12.18 -7.52 7.53
N SER A 110 -13.06 -8.47 7.26
CA SER A 110 -14.08 -8.94 8.21
C SER A 110 -13.45 -9.50 9.48
N ALA A 111 -12.41 -10.32 9.36
CA ALA A 111 -11.72 -10.88 10.52
C ALA A 111 -11.08 -9.80 11.41
N LEU A 112 -10.48 -8.77 10.81
CA LEU A 112 -9.90 -7.65 11.56
C LEU A 112 -10.98 -6.77 12.19
N LEU A 113 -12.09 -6.50 11.50
CA LEU A 113 -13.23 -5.78 12.05
C LEU A 113 -13.79 -6.45 13.31
N SER A 114 -13.96 -7.78 13.30
CA SER A 114 -14.39 -8.54 14.48
C SER A 114 -13.43 -8.37 15.66
N LYS A 115 -12.11 -8.40 15.41
CA LYS A 115 -11.10 -8.18 16.46
C LYS A 115 -11.10 -6.76 17.04
N LEU A 116 -11.48 -5.75 16.25
CA LEU A 116 -11.55 -4.35 16.67
C LEU A 116 -12.86 -3.99 17.40
N SER A 117 -13.79 -4.94 17.49
CA SER A 117 -15.11 -4.76 18.13
C SER A 117 -15.18 -5.41 19.52
N ASN A 118 -14.15 -6.16 19.91
CA ASN A 118 -13.93 -6.73 21.24
C ASN A 118 -12.95 -5.86 22.04
#